data_AF-A0AA97F933-F1
#
_entry.id   AF-A0AA97F933-F1
#
_cell.length_a   1.000
_cell.length_b   1.000
_cell.length_c   1.000
_cell.angle_alpha   90.00
_cell.angle_beta   90.00
_cell.angle_gamma   90.00
#
_symmetry.space_group_name_H-M   'P 1'
#
loop_
_entity.id
_entity.type
_entity.pdbx_description
1 polymer ?
#
loop_
_entity_poly.entity_id
_entity_poly.type
_entity_poly.pdbx_seq_one_letter_code
_entity_poly.pdbx_strand_id
1 'polypeptide(L)'
;MAFIQPGQSTPYLTNSIVEITDAEIVKVERVAYQSLADGRTFNYDYSQFLPPVSPGSNRTPLPVQTGASYTDNNGHRVTFEYGVFPDPYSFYQGPGVVLGGTTPPSPVNWGDVNYQVTPGPVLIRDQLNREWKLDYCDPLVEANLPSGLVHRCSVMPNPVSSEDPEGRVSEYRYSGTTRNIIETRTKAKPGSGEADIVTSSGYSNCLNPKFCAKPIRTTEAKRQCDGL
;
A
#
# COMPACT_ATOMS: atom_id res chain seq x y z
N MET A 1 -23.75 13.19 3.40
CA MET A 1 -24.24 12.59 2.14
C MET A 1 -24.81 11.21 2.43
N ALA A 2 -26.04 10.87 2.01
CA ALA A 2 -26.70 9.61 2.36
C ALA A 2 -27.15 8.84 1.11
N PHE A 3 -27.06 7.52 1.15
CA PHE A 3 -27.39 6.63 0.03
C PHE A 3 -28.55 5.73 0.40
N ILE A 4 -29.61 5.75 -0.42
CA ILE A 4 -30.86 5.03 -0.19
C ILE A 4 -31.09 4.10 -1.38
N GLN A 5 -31.47 2.85 -1.14
CA GLN A 5 -31.86 1.94 -2.23
C GLN A 5 -33.26 2.29 -2.73
N PRO A 6 -33.58 2.03 -4.02
CA PRO A 6 -34.95 2.19 -4.51
C PRO A 6 -35.95 1.42 -3.63
N GLY A 7 -36.96 2.13 -3.12
CA GLY A 7 -38.01 1.54 -2.26
C GLY A 7 -37.70 1.48 -0.76
N GLN A 8 -36.53 1.94 -0.31
CA GLN A 8 -36.23 2.09 1.12
C GLN A 8 -36.51 3.52 1.60
N SER A 9 -36.97 3.67 2.85
CA SER A 9 -37.17 4.97 3.50
C SER A 9 -35.99 5.41 4.38
N THR A 10 -35.02 4.53 4.59
CA THR A 10 -33.83 4.77 5.42
C THR A 10 -32.56 4.55 4.59
N PRO A 11 -31.51 5.38 4.77
CA PRO A 11 -30.26 5.19 4.05
C PRO A 11 -29.53 3.95 4.51
N TYR A 12 -28.96 3.18 3.58
CA TYR A 12 -28.11 2.02 3.90
C TYR A 12 -26.68 2.44 4.25
N LEU A 13 -26.26 3.63 3.83
CA LEU A 13 -24.95 4.21 4.11
C LEU A 13 -25.05 5.72 4.20
N THR A 14 -24.44 6.31 5.24
CA THR A 14 -24.37 7.75 5.45
C THR A 14 -22.92 8.17 5.63
N ASN A 15 -22.44 9.05 4.76
CA ASN A 15 -21.12 9.65 4.81
C ASN A 15 -21.16 11.00 5.53
N SER A 16 -20.22 11.20 6.46
CA SER A 16 -19.84 12.51 6.96
C SER A 16 -18.59 12.99 6.20
N ILE A 17 -18.65 14.22 5.71
CA ILE A 17 -17.63 14.83 4.89
C ILE A 17 -16.86 15.83 5.73
N VAL A 18 -15.56 15.91 5.53
CA VAL A 18 -14.68 16.96 6.04
C VAL A 18 -14.04 17.68 4.86
N GLU A 19 -13.81 18.98 5.01
CA GLU A 19 -12.99 19.74 4.09
C GLU A 19 -11.53 19.63 4.52
N ILE A 20 -10.67 19.24 3.60
CA ILE A 20 -9.23 19.23 3.81
C ILE A 20 -8.57 20.09 2.75
N THR A 21 -7.60 20.90 3.13
CA THR A 21 -6.82 21.71 2.18
C THR A 21 -5.83 20.82 1.44
N ASP A 22 -5.85 20.83 0.12
CA ASP A 22 -4.91 20.10 -0.74
C ASP A 22 -3.61 20.88 -1.02
N ALA A 23 -2.73 20.33 -1.87
CA ALA A 23 -1.47 20.98 -2.24
C ALA A 23 -1.63 22.36 -2.92
N GLU A 24 -2.78 22.65 -3.49
CA GLU A 24 -3.05 23.89 -4.22
C GLU A 24 -3.73 24.94 -3.33
N ILE A 25 -3.82 24.69 -2.02
CA ILE A 25 -4.55 25.52 -1.04
C ILE A 25 -6.06 25.52 -1.35
N VAL A 26 -6.53 24.51 -2.07
CA VAL A 26 -7.95 24.32 -2.39
C VAL A 26 -8.56 23.40 -1.35
N LYS A 27 -9.72 23.79 -0.83
CA LYS A 27 -10.50 22.92 0.04
C LYS A 27 -11.14 21.83 -0.80
N VAL A 28 -10.79 20.58 -0.49
CA VAL A 28 -11.38 19.39 -1.10
C VAL A 28 -12.22 18.64 -0.08
N GLU A 29 -13.40 18.22 -0.50
CA GLU A 29 -14.26 17.35 0.29
C GLU A 29 -13.72 15.93 0.32
N ARG A 30 -13.66 15.34 1.51
CA ARG A 30 -13.24 13.96 1.77
C ARG A 30 -14.20 13.30 2.75
N VAL A 31 -14.41 12.00 2.61
CA VAL A 31 -15.25 11.25 3.54
C VAL A 31 -14.43 10.93 4.78
N ALA A 32 -14.79 11.48 5.94
CA ALA A 32 -14.12 11.16 7.21
C ALA A 32 -14.77 9.98 7.95
N TYR A 33 -16.06 9.79 7.75
CA TYR A 33 -16.82 8.79 8.47
C TYR A 33 -17.96 8.23 7.63
N GLN A 34 -18.24 6.95 7.81
CA GLN A 34 -19.42 6.27 7.25
C GLN A 34 -20.14 5.50 8.34
N SER A 35 -21.45 5.66 8.41
CA SER A 35 -22.34 4.78 9.17
C SER A 35 -23.19 3.95 8.22
N LEU A 36 -23.31 2.66 8.51
CA LEU A 36 -24.14 1.73 7.77
C LEU A 36 -25.45 1.48 8.53
N ALA A 37 -26.51 1.13 7.80
CA ALA A 37 -27.82 0.87 8.40
C ALA A 37 -27.85 -0.28 9.40
N ASP A 38 -26.89 -1.19 9.33
CA ASP A 38 -26.78 -2.31 10.26
C ASP A 38 -26.08 -1.96 11.58
N GLY A 39 -25.57 -0.73 11.73
CA GLY A 39 -24.86 -0.27 12.93
C GLY A 39 -23.35 -0.25 12.79
N ARG A 40 -22.80 -0.77 11.69
CA ARG A 40 -21.36 -0.74 11.42
C ARG A 40 -20.89 0.66 11.08
N THR A 41 -19.64 0.95 11.42
CA THR A 41 -19.05 2.26 11.16
C THR A 41 -17.64 2.16 10.60
N PHE A 42 -17.28 3.12 9.75
CA PHE A 42 -15.93 3.32 9.24
C PHE A 42 -15.49 4.74 9.53
N ASN A 43 -14.29 4.90 10.09
CA ASN A 43 -13.61 6.18 10.27
C ASN A 43 -12.38 6.18 9.36
N TYR A 44 -12.09 7.31 8.73
CA TYR A 44 -10.91 7.51 7.91
C TYR A 44 -10.01 8.54 8.57
N ASP A 45 -8.73 8.20 8.68
CA ASP A 45 -7.72 9.06 9.28
C ASP A 45 -6.89 9.70 8.17
N TYR A 46 -6.91 11.03 8.12
CA TYR A 46 -6.12 11.83 7.21
C TYR A 46 -5.04 12.55 7.99
N SER A 47 -3.79 12.43 7.54
CA SER A 47 -2.69 13.23 8.08
C SER A 47 -2.15 14.16 7.00
N GLN A 48 -1.59 15.28 7.46
CA GLN A 48 -0.92 16.24 6.61
C GLN A 48 0.57 15.93 6.63
N PHE A 49 1.12 15.53 5.48
CA PHE A 49 2.56 15.46 5.32
C PHE A 49 3.06 16.80 4.80
N LEU A 50 3.98 17.40 5.56
CA LEU A 50 4.79 18.51 5.11
C LEU A 50 6.05 17.89 4.49
N PRO A 51 6.22 17.92 3.16
CA PRO A 51 7.45 17.42 2.59
C PRO A 51 8.61 18.34 3.02
N PRO A 52 9.81 17.80 3.35
CA PRO A 52 10.95 18.59 3.83
C PRO A 52 11.39 19.58 2.75
N VAL A 53 11.63 20.83 3.14
CA VAL A 53 11.82 21.97 2.22
C VAL A 53 13.27 22.38 2.07
N SER A 54 13.63 22.81 0.85
CA SER A 54 14.69 23.79 0.62
C SER A 54 14.18 25.20 0.96
N PRO A 55 15.05 26.10 1.47
CA PRO A 55 14.62 27.43 1.94
C PRO A 55 13.96 28.25 0.82
N GLY A 56 12.76 28.78 1.08
CA GLY A 56 12.06 29.73 0.19
C GLY A 56 10.90 29.15 -0.63
N SER A 57 10.59 27.85 -0.50
CA SER A 57 9.38 27.27 -1.09
C SER A 57 8.17 27.44 -0.17
N ASN A 58 7.11 28.10 -0.65
CA ASN A 58 5.79 28.03 -0.04
C ASN A 58 5.24 26.63 -0.31
N ARG A 59 5.12 25.78 0.71
CA ARG A 59 4.51 24.46 0.56
C ARG A 59 3.17 24.37 1.27
N THR A 60 2.24 23.76 0.56
CA THR A 60 0.94 23.39 1.08
C THR A 60 0.96 21.91 1.47
N PRO A 61 0.48 21.54 2.66
CA PRO A 61 0.42 20.15 3.08
C PRO A 61 -0.43 19.30 2.11
N LEU A 62 0.03 18.09 1.80
CA LEU A 62 -0.79 17.12 1.07
C LEU A 62 -1.56 16.26 2.08
N PRO A 63 -2.90 16.32 2.10
CA PRO A 63 -3.69 15.46 2.95
C PRO A 63 -3.73 14.06 2.34
N VAL A 64 -3.19 13.11 3.07
CA VAL A 64 -3.12 11.72 2.67
C VAL A 64 -3.93 10.89 3.67
N GLN A 65 -4.71 9.93 3.16
CA GLN A 65 -5.33 8.94 4.03
C GLN A 65 -4.23 8.03 4.59
N THR A 66 -3.98 8.14 5.89
CA THR A 66 -2.95 7.36 6.59
C THR A 66 -3.51 6.22 7.39
N GLY A 67 -4.82 6.18 7.56
CA GLY A 67 -5.45 5.16 8.37
C GLY A 67 -6.94 5.06 8.14
N ALA A 68 -7.50 4.04 8.75
CA ALA A 68 -8.92 3.91 8.94
C ALA A 68 -9.20 3.06 10.18
N SER A 69 -10.42 3.09 10.68
CA SER A 69 -10.90 2.06 11.60
C SER A 69 -12.33 1.67 11.30
N TYR A 70 -12.60 0.38 11.44
CA TYR A 70 -13.91 -0.22 11.27
C TYR A 70 -14.41 -0.71 12.61
N THR A 71 -15.68 -0.45 12.92
CA THR A 71 -16.36 -0.99 14.10
C THR A 71 -17.58 -1.79 13.65
N ASP A 72 -17.68 -3.04 14.12
CA ASP A 72 -18.82 -3.89 13.85
C ASP A 72 -20.00 -3.62 14.81
N ASN A 73 -21.10 -4.35 14.62
CA ASN A 73 -22.31 -4.21 15.43
C ASN A 73 -22.13 -4.65 16.89
N ASN A 74 -21.10 -5.45 17.17
CA ASN A 74 -20.77 -5.93 18.50
C ASN A 74 -19.77 -4.99 19.21
N GLY A 75 -19.38 -3.89 18.56
CA GLY A 75 -18.38 -2.96 19.09
C GLY A 75 -16.94 -3.43 18.90
N HIS A 76 -16.70 -4.50 18.13
CA HIS A 76 -15.34 -4.91 17.82
C HIS A 76 -14.71 -3.94 16.82
N ARG A 77 -13.50 -3.50 17.13
CA ARG A 77 -12.78 -2.52 16.33
C ARG A 77 -11.59 -3.16 15.61
N VAL A 78 -11.44 -2.84 14.33
CA VAL A 78 -10.26 -3.14 13.51
C VAL A 78 -9.67 -1.82 13.04
N THR A 79 -8.36 -1.63 13.19
CA THR A 79 -7.65 -0.45 12.71
C THR A 79 -6.75 -0.81 11.54
N PHE A 80 -6.64 0.11 10.58
CA PHE A 80 -5.85 0.00 9.38
C PHE A 80 -4.88 1.17 9.36
N GLU A 81 -3.60 0.91 9.13
CA GLU A 81 -2.60 1.96 8.88
C GLU A 81 -2.08 1.80 7.45
N TYR A 82 -2.01 2.91 6.72
CA TYR A 82 -1.46 3.00 5.38
C TYR A 82 -0.03 3.52 5.46
N GLY A 83 0.86 2.92 4.67
CA GLY A 83 2.25 3.32 4.64
C GLY A 83 2.42 4.58 3.80
N VAL A 84 3.23 5.51 4.30
CA VAL A 84 3.63 6.70 3.56
C VAL A 84 5.15 6.72 3.50
N PHE A 85 5.68 6.47 2.30
CA PHE A 85 7.09 6.29 2.06
C PHE A 85 7.59 7.37 1.11
N PRO A 86 8.72 8.03 1.39
CA PRO A 86 9.31 8.92 0.41
C PRO A 86 9.86 8.11 -0.78
N ASP A 87 9.64 8.63 -1.98
CA ASP A 87 10.11 8.04 -3.23
C ASP A 87 11.65 8.01 -3.24
N PRO A 88 12.28 6.84 -3.45
CA PRO A 88 13.73 6.73 -3.46
C PRO A 88 14.41 7.63 -4.51
N TYR A 89 13.75 7.91 -5.64
CA TYR A 89 14.28 8.76 -6.71
C TYR A 89 14.04 10.25 -6.48
N SER A 90 13.17 10.63 -5.54
CA SER A 90 12.95 12.05 -5.21
C SER A 90 14.19 12.74 -4.64
N PHE A 91 15.10 11.97 -4.04
CA PHE A 91 16.39 12.46 -3.55
C PHE A 91 17.51 12.40 -4.60
N TYR A 92 17.27 11.76 -5.75
CA TYR A 92 18.31 11.47 -6.74
C TYR A 92 18.45 12.53 -7.84
N GLN A 93 17.83 13.71 -7.70
CA GLN A 93 18.16 14.86 -8.55
C GLN A 93 19.41 15.57 -8.04
N GLY A 94 20.56 14.91 -8.19
CA GLY A 94 21.80 15.65 -8.44
C GLY A 94 21.62 16.50 -9.70
N PRO A 95 22.32 17.64 -9.85
CA PRO A 95 22.13 18.52 -11.00
C PRO A 95 22.25 17.68 -12.27
N GLY A 96 21.22 17.72 -13.11
CA GLY A 96 21.32 17.20 -14.46
C GLY A 96 22.55 17.84 -15.09
N VAL A 97 23.59 17.05 -15.28
CA VAL A 97 24.75 17.50 -16.05
C VAL A 97 24.26 17.54 -17.49
N VAL A 98 23.75 18.69 -17.91
CA VAL A 98 23.64 19.01 -19.33
C VAL A 98 25.08 19.05 -19.84
N LEU A 99 25.54 17.96 -20.44
CA LEU A 99 26.79 17.91 -21.18
C LEU A 99 26.73 18.96 -22.29
N GLY A 100 27.29 20.16 -22.04
CA GLY A 100 27.45 21.22 -23.04
C GLY A 100 26.95 22.63 -22.67
N GLY A 101 26.41 22.87 -21.48
CA GLY A 101 26.01 24.22 -21.05
C GLY A 101 27.12 24.97 -20.31
N THR A 102 27.53 26.14 -20.78
CA THR A 102 28.50 27.04 -20.12
C THR A 102 27.91 27.87 -18.97
N THR A 103 26.62 27.69 -18.68
CA THR A 103 25.97 28.27 -17.50
C THR A 103 25.79 27.16 -16.46
N PRO A 104 26.19 27.37 -15.19
CA PRO A 104 25.86 26.43 -14.15
C PRO A 104 24.34 26.30 -14.13
N PRO A 105 23.78 25.07 -14.23
CA PRO A 105 22.34 24.90 -14.10
C PRO A 105 21.95 25.46 -12.74
N SER A 106 21.13 26.50 -12.75
CA SER A 106 20.45 26.94 -11.53
C SER A 106 19.73 25.71 -10.96
N PRO A 107 19.97 25.32 -9.69
CA PRO A 107 19.39 24.12 -9.13
C PRO A 107 17.88 24.31 -9.01
N VAL A 108 17.14 23.85 -10.00
CA VAL A 108 15.68 23.78 -9.96
C VAL A 108 15.34 22.55 -9.13
N ASN A 109 14.92 22.78 -7.88
CA ASN A 109 14.36 21.80 -6.94
C ASN A 109 15.32 20.76 -6.33
N TRP A 110 16.33 21.24 -5.59
CA TRP A 110 16.90 20.44 -4.51
C TRP A 110 15.84 20.24 -3.41
N GLY A 111 15.42 19.00 -3.16
CA GLY A 111 14.69 18.62 -1.94
C GLY A 111 13.16 18.56 -2.02
N ASP A 112 12.57 18.47 -3.21
CA ASP A 112 11.14 18.08 -3.31
C ASP A 112 11.02 16.56 -3.11
N VAL A 113 10.83 16.15 -1.86
CA VAL A 113 10.57 14.74 -1.53
C VAL A 113 9.13 14.41 -1.93
N ASN A 114 9.01 13.58 -2.97
CA ASN A 114 7.74 12.99 -3.34
C ASN A 114 7.43 11.86 -2.37
N TYR A 115 6.20 11.81 -1.86
CA TYR A 115 5.73 10.72 -1.02
C TYR A 115 4.81 9.79 -1.82
N GLN A 116 4.97 8.50 -1.58
CA GLN A 116 4.17 7.42 -2.11
C GLN A 116 3.34 6.85 -0.97
N VAL A 117 2.09 6.54 -1.26
CA VAL A 117 1.12 6.01 -0.29
C VAL A 117 0.75 4.61 -0.71
N THR A 118 0.75 3.67 0.22
CA THR A 118 0.37 2.30 -0.10
C THR A 118 -1.10 2.25 -0.54
N PRO A 119 -1.43 1.45 -1.56
CA PRO A 119 -2.82 1.34 -2.04
C PRO A 119 -3.73 0.58 -1.06
N GLY A 120 -3.13 -0.16 -0.12
CA GLY A 120 -3.81 -0.83 0.97
C GLY A 120 -3.08 -0.63 2.29
N PRO A 121 -3.59 -1.18 3.39
CA PRO A 121 -2.95 -1.06 4.70
C PRO A 121 -1.61 -1.81 4.72
N VAL A 122 -0.62 -1.23 5.39
CA VAL A 122 0.64 -1.89 5.80
C VAL A 122 0.51 -2.58 7.14
N LEU A 123 -0.48 -2.18 7.95
CA LEU A 123 -0.76 -2.79 9.23
C LEU A 123 -2.27 -2.85 9.45
N ILE A 124 -2.73 -4.02 9.88
CA ILE A 124 -4.09 -4.24 10.35
C ILE A 124 -3.99 -4.73 11.79
N ARG A 125 -4.71 -4.09 12.71
CA ARG A 125 -4.82 -4.56 14.10
C ARG A 125 -6.27 -4.84 14.42
N ASP A 126 -6.52 -5.98 15.06
CA ASP A 126 -7.84 -6.26 15.63
C ASP A 126 -7.95 -5.80 17.10
N GLN A 127 -9.11 -6.02 17.70
CA GLN A 127 -9.38 -5.65 19.09
C GLN A 127 -8.49 -6.37 20.12
N LEU A 128 -7.91 -7.51 19.75
CA LEU A 128 -6.98 -8.26 20.61
C LEU A 128 -5.52 -7.84 20.37
N ASN A 129 -5.29 -6.77 19.60
CA ASN A 129 -3.97 -6.31 19.14
C ASN A 129 -3.19 -7.38 18.36
N ARG A 130 -3.89 -8.31 17.70
CA ARG A 130 -3.28 -9.19 16.71
C ARG A 130 -2.99 -8.38 15.46
N GLU A 131 -1.76 -8.49 14.97
CA GLU A 131 -1.26 -7.66 13.87
C GLU A 131 -1.11 -8.48 12.59
N TRP A 132 -1.62 -7.95 11.48
CA TRP A 132 -1.24 -8.38 10.14
C TRP A 132 -0.40 -7.28 9.51
N LYS A 133 0.83 -7.62 9.11
CA LYS A 133 1.72 -6.66 8.44
C LYS A 133 1.75 -6.96 6.96
N LEU A 134 1.75 -5.94 6.13
CA LEU A 134 1.85 -6.06 4.69
C LEU A 134 2.98 -5.15 4.19
N ASP A 135 3.88 -5.74 3.42
CA ASP A 135 4.97 -5.03 2.78
C ASP A 135 4.62 -4.74 1.33
N TYR A 136 4.86 -3.52 0.88
CA TYR A 136 4.64 -3.06 -0.50
C TYR A 136 5.95 -2.62 -1.17
N CYS A 137 7.09 -2.68 -0.51
CA CYS A 137 8.36 -2.22 -1.07
C CYS A 137 8.84 -3.18 -2.15
N ASP A 138 9.12 -2.69 -3.35
CA ASP A 138 9.65 -3.52 -4.44
C ASP A 138 11.07 -4.02 -4.10
N PRO A 139 11.26 -5.33 -3.88
CA PRO A 139 12.56 -5.87 -3.47
C PRO A 139 13.61 -5.78 -4.59
N LEU A 140 13.20 -5.74 -5.86
CA LEU A 140 14.13 -5.61 -6.99
C LEU A 140 14.64 -4.17 -7.10
N VAL A 141 13.77 -3.18 -6.92
CA VAL A 141 14.19 -1.78 -6.89
C VAL A 141 15.07 -1.56 -5.67
N GLU A 142 14.63 -2.00 -4.49
CA GLU A 142 15.39 -1.86 -3.25
C GLU A 142 16.79 -2.49 -3.34
N ALA A 143 16.95 -3.65 -3.97
CA ALA A 143 18.25 -4.29 -4.16
C ALA A 143 19.18 -3.53 -5.13
N ASN A 144 18.62 -2.83 -6.12
CA ASN A 144 19.39 -2.15 -7.17
C ASN A 144 19.59 -0.65 -6.92
N LEU A 145 18.98 -0.08 -5.87
CA LEU A 145 19.18 1.32 -5.51
C LEU A 145 20.60 1.55 -4.96
N PRO A 146 21.23 2.71 -5.28
CA PRO A 146 22.52 3.08 -4.71
C PRO A 146 22.53 2.96 -3.17
N SER A 147 23.60 2.42 -2.59
CA SER A 147 23.70 2.18 -1.14
C SER A 147 23.64 3.46 -0.30
N GLY A 148 23.92 4.62 -0.89
CA GLY A 148 23.86 5.93 -0.23
C GLY A 148 22.45 6.51 -0.04
N LEU A 149 21.40 5.87 -0.57
CA LEU A 149 20.02 6.33 -0.39
C LEU A 149 19.46 5.82 0.95
N VAL A 150 19.03 6.74 1.80
CA VAL A 150 18.39 6.47 3.09
C VAL A 150 16.99 5.87 2.89
N HIS A 151 16.29 6.29 1.84
CA HIS A 151 14.96 5.82 1.50
C HIS A 151 15.03 4.90 0.29
N ARG A 152 14.56 3.66 0.44
CA ARG A 152 14.72 2.60 -0.56
C ARG A 152 13.42 1.92 -0.98
N CYS A 153 12.31 2.27 -0.33
CA CYS A 153 11.02 1.66 -0.60
C CYS A 153 10.36 2.29 -1.82
N SER A 154 10.28 1.55 -2.93
CA SER A 154 9.41 1.88 -4.05
C SER A 154 8.09 1.12 -3.88
N VAL A 155 7.00 1.84 -3.65
CA VAL A 155 5.69 1.25 -3.34
C VAL A 155 5.09 0.57 -4.56
N MET A 156 4.74 -0.70 -4.39
CA MET A 156 4.06 -1.52 -5.39
C MET A 156 2.53 -1.38 -5.27
N PRO A 157 1.79 -1.60 -6.37
CA PRO A 157 0.32 -1.57 -6.35
C PRO A 157 -0.30 -2.72 -5.54
N ASN A 158 0.47 -3.80 -5.30
CA ASN A 158 0.05 -4.98 -4.54
C ASN A 158 1.14 -5.29 -3.50
N PRO A 159 0.79 -5.90 -2.35
CA PRO A 159 1.77 -6.28 -1.34
C PRO A 159 2.72 -7.36 -1.87
N VAL A 160 4.02 -7.23 -1.58
CA VAL A 160 5.06 -8.21 -1.92
C VAL A 160 5.24 -9.26 -0.83
N SER A 161 4.87 -8.96 0.41
CA SER A 161 4.79 -9.92 1.49
C SER A 161 3.71 -9.58 2.51
N SER A 162 3.32 -10.57 3.31
CA SER A 162 2.47 -10.36 4.48
C SER A 162 2.92 -11.24 5.64
N GLU A 163 2.76 -10.74 6.86
CA GLU A 163 2.96 -11.48 8.11
C GLU A 163 1.62 -11.58 8.84
N ASP A 164 1.25 -12.79 9.26
CA ASP A 164 0.07 -13.02 10.10
C ASP A 164 0.38 -12.82 11.59
N PRO A 165 -0.63 -12.75 12.47
CA PRO A 165 -0.41 -12.58 13.90
C PRO A 165 0.34 -13.74 14.58
N GLU A 166 0.47 -14.88 13.91
CA GLU A 166 1.26 -16.01 14.40
C GLU A 166 2.74 -15.93 13.94
N GLY A 167 3.13 -14.84 13.28
CA GLY A 167 4.47 -14.61 12.75
C GLY A 167 4.78 -15.39 11.46
N ARG A 168 3.76 -15.92 10.78
CA ARG A 168 3.95 -16.63 9.51
C ARG A 168 4.05 -15.62 8.37
N VAL A 169 5.13 -15.73 7.60
CA VAL A 169 5.40 -14.84 6.48
C VAL A 169 5.00 -15.51 5.17
N SER A 170 4.23 -14.80 4.34
CA SER A 170 3.92 -15.16 2.97
C SER A 170 4.54 -14.14 2.02
N GLU A 171 5.32 -14.60 1.05
CA GLU A 171 5.93 -13.79 -0.01
C GLU A 171 5.18 -14.02 -1.33
N TYR A 172 4.97 -12.94 -2.09
CA TYR A 172 4.22 -12.94 -3.33
C TYR A 172 5.11 -12.53 -4.50
N ARG A 173 5.10 -13.34 -5.55
CA ARG A 173 5.70 -12.95 -6.84
C ARG A 173 4.61 -12.71 -7.84
N TYR A 174 4.74 -11.62 -8.58
CA TYR A 174 3.78 -11.19 -9.58
C TYR A 174 4.34 -11.32 -10.98
N SER A 175 3.46 -11.60 -11.94
CA SER A 175 3.79 -11.44 -13.36
C SER A 175 4.03 -9.97 -13.68
N GLY A 176 5.14 -9.67 -14.37
CA GLY A 176 5.49 -8.29 -14.75
C GLY A 176 4.46 -7.63 -15.68
N THR A 177 3.72 -8.42 -16.47
CA THR A 177 2.76 -7.89 -17.46
C THR A 177 1.34 -7.77 -16.91
N THR A 178 0.83 -8.80 -16.23
CA THR A 178 -0.58 -8.84 -15.79
C THR A 178 -0.77 -8.47 -14.32
N ARG A 179 0.33 -8.39 -13.54
CA ARG A 179 0.30 -8.22 -12.08
C ARG A 179 -0.50 -9.30 -11.34
N ASN A 180 -0.71 -10.46 -11.97
CA ASN A 180 -1.28 -11.63 -11.31
C ASN A 180 -0.21 -12.32 -10.44
N ILE A 181 -0.62 -12.92 -9.32
CA ILE A 181 0.26 -13.70 -8.45
C ILE A 181 0.66 -15.00 -9.16
N ILE A 182 1.95 -15.17 -9.45
CA ILE A 182 2.51 -16.37 -10.09
C ILE A 182 3.16 -17.32 -9.09
N GLU A 183 3.56 -16.83 -7.92
CA GLU A 183 4.11 -17.63 -6.82
C GLU A 183 3.65 -17.04 -5.49
N THR A 184 3.29 -17.90 -4.54
CA THR A 184 3.13 -17.58 -3.13
C THR A 184 3.99 -18.54 -2.34
N ARG A 185 4.91 -18.02 -1.55
CA ARG A 185 5.78 -18.80 -0.67
C ARG A 185 5.41 -18.49 0.76
N THR A 186 4.91 -19.47 1.48
CA THR A 186 4.69 -19.36 2.93
C THR A 186 5.90 -19.95 3.63
N LYS A 187 6.64 -19.10 4.34
CA LYS A 187 7.84 -19.51 5.08
C LYS A 187 7.46 -20.39 6.26
N ALA A 188 8.25 -21.45 6.46
CA ALA A 188 8.15 -22.25 7.66
C ALA A 188 8.42 -21.38 8.90
N LYS A 189 7.74 -21.68 10.00
CA LYS A 189 7.99 -20.98 11.27
C LYS A 189 9.43 -21.25 11.70
N PRO A 190 10.21 -20.23 12.10
CA PRO A 190 11.58 -20.44 12.58
C PRO A 190 11.63 -21.52 13.67
N GLY A 191 12.47 -22.53 13.50
CA GLY A 191 12.62 -23.62 14.47
C GLY A 191 11.56 -24.73 14.41
N SER A 192 10.59 -24.67 13.50
CA SER A 192 9.58 -25.74 13.34
C SER A 192 10.10 -27.00 12.63
N GLY A 193 11.19 -26.89 11.87
CA GLY A 193 11.68 -27.97 11.01
C GLY A 193 10.79 -28.26 9.80
N GLU A 194 9.70 -27.50 9.61
CA GLU A 194 8.84 -27.62 8.44
C GLU A 194 9.50 -27.01 7.20
N ALA A 195 9.09 -27.48 6.02
CA ALA A 195 9.51 -26.90 4.75
C ALA A 195 8.58 -25.73 4.35
N ASP A 196 9.12 -24.76 3.63
CA ASP A 196 8.33 -23.70 3.00
C ASP A 196 7.26 -24.29 2.08
N ILE A 197 6.06 -23.72 2.12
CA ILE A 197 4.98 -24.08 1.21
C ILE A 197 5.03 -23.14 0.02
N VAL A 198 5.36 -23.66 -1.15
CA VAL A 198 5.39 -22.89 -2.40
C VAL A 198 4.21 -23.28 -3.27
N THR A 199 3.36 -22.30 -3.57
CA THR A 199 2.24 -22.44 -4.50
C THR A 199 2.54 -21.61 -5.75
N SER A 200 2.55 -22.25 -6.91
CA SER A 200 2.76 -21.58 -8.19
C SER A 200 1.46 -21.57 -9.01
N SER A 201 1.17 -20.44 -9.63
CA SER A 201 -0.02 -20.24 -10.46
C SER A 201 0.37 -19.95 -11.91
N GLY A 202 -0.22 -20.69 -12.83
CA GLY A 202 -0.07 -20.48 -14.27
C GLY A 202 -1.32 -19.85 -14.87
N TYR A 203 -1.14 -18.80 -15.65
CA TYR A 203 -2.20 -18.11 -16.40
C TYR A 203 -2.00 -18.34 -17.90
N SER A 204 -3.08 -18.32 -18.70
CA SER A 204 -2.94 -18.35 -20.16
C SER A 204 -2.23 -17.11 -20.66
N ASN A 205 -1.67 -17.20 -21.88
CA ASN A 205 -1.31 -16.04 -22.69
C ASN A 205 -2.54 -15.17 -22.92
N CYS A 206 -2.73 -14.19 -22.05
CA CYS A 206 -3.90 -13.35 -22.06
C CYS A 206 -3.54 -11.96 -22.53
N LEU A 207 -4.22 -11.54 -23.60
CA LEU A 207 -4.07 -10.19 -24.18
C LEU A 207 -4.78 -9.11 -23.34
N ASN A 208 -5.72 -9.49 -22.46
CA ASN A 208 -6.45 -8.56 -21.60
C ASN A 208 -6.40 -8.97 -20.11
N PRO A 209 -5.58 -8.30 -19.29
CA PRO A 209 -5.41 -8.67 -17.88
C PRO A 209 -6.71 -8.58 -17.05
N LYS A 210 -7.70 -7.76 -17.44
CA LYS A 210 -8.98 -7.66 -16.71
C LYS A 210 -9.80 -8.95 -16.70
N PHE A 211 -9.64 -9.81 -17.71
CA PHE A 211 -10.45 -11.03 -17.86
C PHE A 211 -9.71 -12.31 -17.44
N CYS A 212 -8.44 -12.19 -17.06
CA CYS A 212 -7.54 -13.33 -16.83
C CYS A 212 -6.93 -13.32 -15.43
N ALA A 213 -7.69 -12.87 -14.43
CA ALA A 213 -7.29 -12.91 -13.03
C ALA A 213 -7.38 -14.33 -12.43
N LYS A 214 -8.04 -15.27 -13.11
CA LYS A 214 -8.15 -16.66 -12.66
C LYS A 214 -7.01 -17.53 -13.21
N PRO A 215 -6.26 -18.25 -12.36
CA PRO A 215 -5.25 -19.18 -12.83
C PRO A 215 -5.89 -20.38 -13.56
N ILE A 216 -5.20 -20.87 -14.60
CA ILE A 216 -5.59 -22.09 -15.33
C ILE A 216 -5.03 -23.33 -14.64
N ARG A 217 -3.91 -23.16 -13.94
CA ARG A 217 -3.30 -24.19 -13.12
C ARG A 217 -2.76 -23.59 -11.83
N THR A 218 -2.87 -24.35 -10.76
CA THR A 218 -2.22 -24.09 -9.48
C THR A 218 -1.46 -25.36 -9.12
N THR A 219 -0.16 -25.24 -8.91
CA THR A 219 0.69 -26.34 -8.48
C THR A 219 1.21 -26.00 -7.09
N GLU A 220 0.88 -26.83 -6.11
CA GLU A 220 1.58 -26.80 -4.83
C GLU A 220 2.81 -27.70 -4.96
N ALA A 221 3.98 -27.18 -4.58
CA ALA A 221 5.14 -28.03 -4.39
C ALA A 221 4.74 -29.06 -3.33
N LYS A 222 4.68 -30.35 -3.71
CA LYS A 222 4.37 -31.44 -2.79
C LYS A 222 5.21 -31.21 -1.54
N ARG A 223 4.57 -31.26 -0.35
CA ARG A 223 5.27 -31.60 0.88
C ARG A 223 6.14 -32.80 0.53
N GLN A 224 7.44 -32.59 0.52
CA GLN A 224 8.38 -33.69 0.42
C GLN A 224 8.18 -34.45 1.72
N CYS A 225 7.24 -35.40 1.72
CA CYS A 225 7.17 -36.42 2.75
C CYS A 225 8.39 -37.30 2.51
N ASP A 226 9.57 -36.79 2.89
CA ASP A 226 10.76 -37.59 3.03
C ASP A 226 10.55 -38.45 4.29
N GLY A 227 10.02 -39.65 4.04
CA GLY A 227 10.20 -40.84 4.89
C GLY A 227 9.28 -40.95 6.10
N LEU A 228 8.36 -41.91 6.04
CA LEU A 228 8.35 -43.07 6.95
C LEU A 228 7.91 -44.31 6.15
#